data_AF-A0A250K2M1-F1
#
_entry.id   AF-A0A250K2M1-F1
#
_cell.length_a   1.000
_cell.length_b   1.000
_cell.length_c   1.000
_cell.angle_alpha   90.00
_cell.angle_beta   90.00
_cell.angle_gamma   90.00
#
_symmetry.space_group_name_H-M   'P 1'
#
loop_
_entity.id
_entity.type
_entity.pdbx_description
1 polymer ?
#
loop_
_entity_poly.entity_id
_entity_poly.type
_entity_poly.pdbx_seq_one_letter_code
_entity_poly.pdbx_strand_id
1 'polypeptide(L)'
;MKLGAGTLLCAIATVLAVSSASAQPITGVYRGEIYDVPNLINAYSAWLGYELPMGQGHQPKDNWGNIENPSWQLNAWGAWVKAKAGRRLNYSVSMFPSGQGSLATCATGAYDFRFRNLANNMANAGLQRSIIRVGWEFSGSWMPWYSGNGQQANFAACFRRIVTAMRTAQPNAGFEFDWNPNYDISAADLTATYPGDAYVYTSNWSQTLLYRNDTTFTAD
;
A
#
# COMPACT_ATOMS: atom_id res chain seq x y z
N MET A 1 77.03 -19.55 -6.21
CA MET A 1 76.02 -19.02 -7.16
C MET A 1 74.95 -20.08 -7.33
N LYS A 2 73.78 -19.92 -6.68
CA LYS A 2 72.57 -20.70 -6.93
C LYS A 2 71.39 -19.73 -6.84
N LEU A 3 70.76 -19.47 -7.98
CA LEU A 3 69.55 -18.66 -8.08
C LEU A 3 68.37 -19.47 -7.50
N GLY A 4 67.66 -18.91 -6.54
CA GLY A 4 66.37 -19.44 -6.07
C GLY A 4 65.24 -18.90 -6.94
N ALA A 5 64.49 -19.79 -7.57
CA ALA A 5 63.33 -19.46 -8.38
C ALA A 5 62.17 -18.99 -7.49
N GLY A 6 61.70 -17.76 -7.69
CA GLY A 6 60.48 -17.25 -7.07
C GLY A 6 59.25 -17.76 -7.80
N THR A 7 58.40 -18.50 -7.12
CA THR A 7 57.08 -18.90 -7.63
C THR A 7 56.09 -17.75 -7.41
N LEU A 8 55.69 -17.07 -8.49
CA LEU A 8 54.63 -16.07 -8.45
C LEU A 8 53.27 -16.80 -8.47
N LEU A 9 52.57 -16.85 -7.34
CA LEU A 9 51.16 -17.30 -7.32
C LEU A 9 50.28 -16.16 -7.83
N CYS A 10 49.71 -16.33 -9.02
CA CYS A 10 48.67 -15.45 -9.53
C CYS A 10 47.32 -15.91 -8.96
N ALA A 11 46.83 -15.23 -7.91
CA ALA A 11 45.50 -15.49 -7.37
C ALA A 11 44.45 -14.93 -8.33
N ILE A 12 43.72 -15.82 -9.01
CA ILE A 12 42.54 -15.44 -9.80
C ILE A 12 41.38 -15.23 -8.82
N ALA A 13 41.05 -13.98 -8.55
CA ALA A 13 39.85 -13.63 -7.79
C ALA A 13 38.63 -13.75 -8.72
N THR A 14 37.87 -14.83 -8.60
CA THR A 14 36.59 -14.98 -9.29
C THR A 14 35.58 -14.04 -8.65
N VAL A 15 35.30 -12.91 -9.28
CA VAL A 15 34.18 -12.04 -8.88
C VAL A 15 32.89 -12.72 -9.32
N LEU A 16 32.22 -13.41 -8.40
CA LEU A 16 30.86 -13.89 -8.63
C LEU A 16 29.93 -12.67 -8.64
N ALA A 17 29.59 -12.18 -9.83
CA ALA A 17 28.52 -11.23 -9.99
C ALA A 17 27.21 -11.91 -9.56
N VAL A 18 26.67 -11.54 -8.40
CA VAL A 18 25.33 -11.96 -7.99
C VAL A 18 24.36 -11.21 -8.89
N SER A 19 23.86 -11.86 -9.92
CA SER A 19 22.72 -11.37 -10.69
C SER A 19 21.50 -11.38 -9.78
N SER A 20 21.11 -10.22 -9.25
CA SER A 20 19.83 -10.05 -8.56
C SER A 20 18.71 -10.37 -9.55
N ALA A 21 17.99 -11.48 -9.33
CA ALA A 21 16.81 -11.78 -10.12
C ALA A 21 15.82 -10.61 -10.00
N SER A 22 15.26 -10.17 -11.14
CA SER A 22 14.21 -9.15 -11.15
C SER A 22 13.03 -9.60 -10.28
N ALA A 23 12.62 -8.76 -9.33
CA ALA A 23 11.49 -9.03 -8.46
C ALA A 23 10.24 -9.27 -9.32
N GLN A 24 9.60 -10.43 -9.17
CA GLN A 24 8.38 -10.73 -9.91
C GLN A 24 7.22 -9.88 -9.35
N PRO A 25 6.35 -9.32 -10.20
CA PRO A 25 5.20 -8.56 -9.73
C PRO A 25 4.25 -9.46 -8.92
N ILE A 26 3.71 -8.93 -7.83
CA ILE A 26 2.64 -9.60 -7.10
C ILE A 26 1.35 -9.47 -7.91
N THR A 27 0.75 -10.58 -8.32
CA THR A 27 -0.51 -10.59 -9.05
C THR A 27 -1.70 -10.61 -8.11
N GLY A 28 -2.77 -9.93 -8.50
CA GLY A 28 -4.01 -9.91 -7.73
C GLY A 28 -5.21 -9.54 -8.57
N VAL A 29 -6.38 -9.65 -7.97
CA VAL A 29 -7.65 -9.36 -8.65
C VAL A 29 -8.64 -8.65 -7.72
N TYR A 30 -9.38 -7.71 -8.30
CA TYR A 30 -10.61 -7.18 -7.74
C TYR A 30 -11.80 -7.92 -8.34
N ARG A 31 -12.71 -8.44 -7.50
CA ARG A 31 -13.90 -9.18 -7.94
C ARG A 31 -15.20 -8.45 -7.62
N GLY A 32 -15.16 -7.12 -7.56
CA GLY A 32 -16.28 -6.26 -7.17
C GLY A 32 -16.32 -6.00 -5.66
N GLU A 33 -17.37 -5.32 -5.19
CA GLU A 33 -17.59 -4.96 -3.77
C GLU A 33 -17.94 -6.18 -2.92
N ILE A 34 -17.00 -7.13 -2.84
CA ILE A 34 -17.14 -8.43 -2.19
C ILE A 34 -16.72 -8.35 -0.72
N TYR A 35 -17.38 -7.46 0.02
CA TYR A 35 -16.96 -7.03 1.35
C TYR A 35 -16.55 -8.20 2.26
N ASP A 36 -17.39 -9.24 2.38
CA ASP A 36 -17.19 -10.42 3.21
C ASP A 36 -17.11 -11.74 2.44
N VAL A 37 -16.94 -11.69 1.11
CA VAL A 37 -16.98 -12.87 0.23
C VAL A 37 -15.65 -13.08 -0.53
N PRO A 38 -14.48 -13.11 0.15
CA PRO A 38 -13.17 -13.20 -0.51
C PRO A 38 -12.92 -14.54 -1.19
N ASN A 39 -13.73 -15.58 -0.94
CA ASN A 39 -13.68 -16.85 -1.67
C ASN A 39 -13.96 -16.70 -3.17
N LEU A 40 -14.54 -15.58 -3.64
CA LEU A 40 -14.63 -15.27 -5.08
C LEU A 40 -13.24 -15.14 -5.74
N ILE A 41 -12.20 -14.80 -4.98
CA ILE A 41 -10.81 -14.84 -5.47
C ILE A 41 -10.37 -16.29 -5.75
N ASN A 42 -10.83 -17.26 -4.96
CA ASN A 42 -10.51 -18.68 -5.17
C ASN A 42 -11.12 -19.18 -6.49
N ALA A 43 -12.37 -18.80 -6.77
CA ALA A 43 -13.02 -19.15 -8.03
C ALA A 43 -12.29 -18.54 -9.24
N TYR A 44 -11.79 -17.30 -9.10
CA TYR A 44 -10.96 -16.69 -10.15
C TYR A 44 -9.63 -17.41 -10.32
N SER A 45 -8.96 -17.75 -9.22
CA SER A 45 -7.67 -18.47 -9.25
C SER A 45 -7.82 -19.84 -9.91
N ALA A 46 -8.91 -20.55 -9.63
CA ALA A 46 -9.22 -21.82 -10.28
C ALA A 46 -9.46 -21.67 -11.79
N TRP A 47 -10.21 -20.64 -12.21
CA TRP A 47 -10.42 -20.34 -13.63
C TRP A 47 -9.11 -19.93 -14.34
N LEU A 48 -8.28 -19.12 -13.68
CA LEU A 48 -7.00 -18.66 -14.20
C LEU A 48 -5.96 -19.79 -14.29
N GLY A 49 -6.15 -20.88 -13.53
CA GLY A 49 -5.15 -21.94 -13.37
C GLY A 49 -3.91 -21.50 -12.58
N TYR A 50 -4.01 -20.37 -11.86
CA TYR A 50 -2.91 -19.77 -11.09
C TYR A 50 -3.44 -19.26 -9.75
N GLU A 51 -2.75 -19.62 -8.67
CA GLU A 51 -3.10 -19.16 -7.33
C GLU A 51 -2.71 -17.70 -7.14
N LEU A 52 -3.71 -16.82 -7.04
CA LEU A 52 -3.43 -15.40 -6.83
C LEU A 52 -2.99 -15.11 -5.39
N PRO A 53 -1.81 -14.52 -5.19
CA PRO A 53 -1.33 -14.13 -3.86
C PRO A 53 -2.00 -12.86 -3.32
N MET A 54 -2.79 -12.13 -4.12
CA MET A 54 -3.44 -10.90 -3.67
C MET A 54 -4.91 -10.82 -4.08
N GLY A 55 -5.76 -10.45 -3.13
CA GLY A 55 -7.13 -10.03 -3.40
C GLY A 55 -7.31 -8.55 -3.06
N GLN A 56 -8.10 -7.83 -3.85
CA GLN A 56 -8.45 -6.45 -3.57
C GLN A 56 -9.88 -6.36 -3.02
N GLY A 57 -10.06 -5.54 -1.98
CA GLY A 57 -11.38 -5.21 -1.43
C GLY A 57 -11.46 -3.75 -1.00
N HIS A 58 -12.68 -3.19 -1.02
CA HIS A 58 -12.96 -1.87 -0.47
C HIS A 58 -13.65 -1.97 0.88
N GLN A 59 -13.38 -1.01 1.75
CA GLN A 59 -14.17 -0.82 2.95
C GLN A 59 -15.42 0.03 2.66
N PRO A 60 -16.52 -0.16 3.39
CA PRO A 60 -17.63 0.77 3.35
C PRO A 60 -17.19 2.17 3.85
N LYS A 61 -17.80 3.21 3.28
CA LYS A 61 -17.44 4.63 3.50
C LYS A 61 -18.59 5.47 4.06
N ASP A 62 -19.56 4.80 4.67
CA ASP A 62 -20.83 5.36 5.13
C ASP A 62 -20.80 5.85 6.58
N ASN A 63 -20.03 5.20 7.45
CA ASN A 63 -19.87 5.61 8.85
C ASN A 63 -18.52 5.20 9.44
N TRP A 64 -18.16 5.79 10.58
CA TRP A 64 -16.88 5.51 11.23
C TRP A 64 -16.73 4.07 11.74
N GLY A 65 -17.81 3.43 12.18
CA GLY A 65 -17.79 2.04 12.65
C GLY A 65 -17.34 1.08 11.55
N ASN A 66 -17.82 1.29 10.31
CA ASN A 66 -17.38 0.52 9.15
C ASN A 66 -15.97 0.85 8.68
N ILE A 67 -15.40 1.99 9.08
CA ILE A 67 -14.01 2.35 8.77
C ILE A 67 -13.06 1.75 9.80
N GLU A 68 -13.33 1.94 11.09
CA GLU A 68 -12.38 1.58 12.15
C GLU A 68 -12.57 0.17 12.71
N ASN A 69 -13.75 -0.43 12.56
CA ASN A 69 -14.06 -1.76 13.06
C ASN A 69 -15.09 -2.55 12.22
N PRO A 70 -14.86 -2.78 10.91
CA PRO A 70 -15.71 -3.67 10.12
C PRO A 70 -15.31 -5.15 10.37
N SER A 71 -15.46 -5.63 11.61
CA SER A 71 -14.97 -6.96 12.02
C SER A 71 -15.47 -8.10 11.14
N TRP A 72 -16.71 -8.02 10.66
CA TRP A 72 -17.32 -8.96 9.72
C TRP A 72 -16.49 -9.09 8.42
N GLN A 73 -16.07 -7.97 7.84
CA GLN A 73 -15.23 -7.91 6.64
C GLN A 73 -13.79 -8.33 6.95
N LEU A 74 -13.19 -7.77 8.00
CA LEU A 74 -11.79 -8.06 8.34
C LEU A 74 -11.58 -9.55 8.66
N ASN A 75 -12.52 -10.18 9.37
CA ASN A 75 -12.44 -11.60 9.70
C ASN A 75 -12.58 -12.49 8.45
N ALA A 76 -13.47 -12.14 7.52
CA ALA A 76 -13.61 -12.87 6.26
C ALA A 76 -12.31 -12.83 5.44
N TRP A 77 -11.74 -11.64 5.24
CA TRP A 77 -10.46 -11.48 4.55
C TRP A 77 -9.30 -12.12 5.30
N GLY A 78 -9.28 -12.01 6.63
CA GLY A 78 -8.28 -12.65 7.48
C GLY A 78 -8.29 -14.16 7.36
N ALA A 79 -9.48 -14.78 7.31
CA ALA A 79 -9.62 -16.22 7.05
C ALA A 79 -9.09 -16.58 5.66
N TRP A 80 -9.39 -15.78 4.63
CA TRP A 80 -8.89 -16.01 3.27
C TRP A 80 -7.37 -15.90 3.17
N VAL A 81 -6.76 -14.89 3.81
CA VAL A 81 -5.31 -14.70 3.87
C VAL A 81 -4.64 -15.87 4.59
N LYS A 82 -5.15 -16.28 5.76
CA LYS A 82 -4.57 -17.39 6.54
C LYS A 82 -4.71 -18.77 5.86
N ALA A 83 -5.68 -18.93 4.96
CA ALA A 83 -5.92 -20.21 4.30
C ALA A 83 -4.77 -20.67 3.39
N LYS A 84 -3.93 -19.75 2.88
CA LYS A 84 -2.76 -20.10 2.08
C LYS A 84 -1.60 -19.13 2.33
N ALA A 85 -0.41 -19.69 2.54
CA ALA A 85 0.80 -18.90 2.72
C ALA A 85 1.06 -17.98 1.52
N GLY A 86 1.51 -16.76 1.80
CA GLY A 86 1.83 -15.76 0.78
C GLY A 86 0.65 -14.88 0.34
N ARG A 87 -0.59 -15.22 0.74
CA ARG A 87 -1.74 -14.35 0.47
C ARG A 87 -1.63 -13.02 1.22
N ARG A 88 -2.07 -11.94 0.57
CA ARG A 88 -2.12 -10.58 1.11
C ARG A 88 -3.41 -9.89 0.66
N LEU A 89 -3.90 -8.96 1.48
CA LEU A 89 -5.02 -8.10 1.12
C LEU A 89 -4.49 -6.75 0.58
N ASN A 90 -5.03 -6.30 -0.55
CA ASN A 90 -4.99 -4.90 -0.98
C ASN A 90 -6.32 -4.24 -0.56
N TYR A 91 -6.27 -3.33 0.41
CA TYR A 91 -7.47 -2.79 1.07
C TYR A 91 -7.63 -1.30 0.80
N SER A 92 -8.71 -0.92 0.12
CA SER A 92 -9.07 0.50 -0.04
C SER A 92 -9.72 1.03 1.23
N VAL A 93 -9.07 2.02 1.85
CA VAL A 93 -9.43 2.60 3.14
C VAL A 93 -9.78 4.09 2.98
N SER A 94 -11.02 4.43 3.25
CA SER A 94 -11.56 5.79 3.36
C SER A 94 -10.85 6.59 4.44
N MET A 95 -10.54 7.86 4.18
CA MET A 95 -9.97 8.77 5.18
C MET A 95 -11.00 9.23 6.21
N PHE A 96 -12.29 9.25 5.83
CA PHE A 96 -13.44 9.56 6.68
C PHE A 96 -14.73 9.18 5.94
N PRO A 97 -15.88 9.05 6.65
CA PRO A 97 -17.15 8.74 6.04
C PRO A 97 -17.74 9.94 5.29
N SER A 98 -18.57 9.66 4.30
CA SER A 98 -19.31 10.72 3.58
C SER A 98 -20.12 11.59 4.54
N GLY A 99 -19.95 12.91 4.46
CA GLY A 99 -20.64 13.88 5.31
C GLY A 99 -20.20 13.92 6.78
N GLN A 100 -19.21 13.13 7.20
CA GLN A 100 -18.79 13.00 8.61
C GLN A 100 -17.30 13.31 8.83
N GLY A 101 -16.63 13.93 7.85
CA GLY A 101 -15.28 14.41 8.01
C GLY A 101 -14.80 15.31 6.88
N SER A 102 -13.58 15.79 7.03
CA SER A 102 -12.90 16.64 6.03
C SER A 102 -11.40 16.40 6.04
N LEU A 103 -10.73 16.72 4.93
CA LEU A 103 -9.28 16.65 4.84
C LEU A 103 -8.60 17.60 5.84
N ALA A 104 -9.15 18.81 6.03
CA ALA A 104 -8.62 19.78 6.99
C ALA A 104 -8.66 19.24 8.43
N THR A 105 -9.80 18.66 8.87
CA THR A 105 -9.91 18.07 10.21
C THR A 105 -9.03 16.83 10.35
N CYS A 106 -8.90 16.01 9.30
CA CYS A 106 -7.98 14.89 9.34
C CYS A 106 -6.52 15.34 9.46
N ALA A 107 -6.12 16.40 8.76
CA ALA A 107 -4.76 16.94 8.77
C ALA A 107 -4.31 17.41 10.16
N THR A 108 -5.23 17.79 11.06
CA THR A 108 -4.91 18.14 12.46
C THR A 108 -4.66 16.91 13.34
N GLY A 109 -4.98 15.71 12.86
CA GLY A 109 -4.87 14.46 13.60
C GLY A 109 -6.10 14.07 14.42
N ALA A 110 -7.23 14.77 14.23
CA ALA A 110 -8.46 14.49 14.97
C ALA A 110 -8.99 13.06 14.79
N TYR A 111 -8.61 12.37 13.69
CA TYR A 111 -9.05 11.01 13.38
C TYR A 111 -8.00 9.94 13.69
N ASP A 112 -6.82 10.30 14.21
CA ASP A 112 -5.72 9.34 14.43
C ASP A 112 -6.13 8.12 15.25
N PHE A 113 -6.94 8.32 16.30
CA PHE A 113 -7.38 7.22 17.16
C PHE A 113 -8.17 6.16 16.39
N ARG A 114 -8.94 6.58 15.37
CA ARG A 114 -9.74 5.70 14.50
C ARG A 114 -8.84 4.80 13.67
N PHE A 115 -7.76 5.37 13.15
CA PHE A 115 -6.79 4.62 12.36
C PHE A 115 -5.88 3.73 13.22
N ARG A 116 -5.60 4.11 14.48
CA ARG A 116 -5.02 3.19 15.46
C ARG A 116 -5.92 1.98 15.71
N ASN A 117 -7.23 2.22 15.87
CA ASN A 117 -8.21 1.14 16.05
C ASN A 117 -8.26 0.22 14.81
N LEU A 118 -8.32 0.79 13.60
CA LEU A 118 -8.28 0.01 12.36
C LEU A 118 -7.01 -0.86 12.29
N ALA A 119 -5.83 -0.28 12.55
CA ALA A 119 -4.57 -1.02 12.53
C ALA A 119 -4.58 -2.22 13.49
N ASN A 120 -5.04 -2.00 14.73
CA ASN A 120 -5.18 -3.07 15.72
C ASN A 120 -6.15 -4.16 15.25
N ASN A 121 -7.31 -3.77 14.71
CA ASN A 121 -8.33 -4.70 14.23
C ASN A 121 -7.85 -5.51 13.01
N MET A 122 -7.13 -4.89 12.08
CA MET A 122 -6.50 -5.59 10.96
C MET A 122 -5.45 -6.61 11.46
N ALA A 123 -4.58 -6.22 12.39
CA ALA A 123 -3.58 -7.12 12.96
C ALA A 123 -4.23 -8.31 13.67
N ASN A 124 -5.30 -8.08 14.46
CA ASN A 124 -6.06 -9.12 15.13
C ASN A 124 -6.74 -10.10 14.16
N ALA A 125 -7.19 -9.62 13.00
CA ALA A 125 -7.77 -10.46 11.96
C ALA A 125 -6.72 -11.32 11.20
N GLY A 126 -5.42 -11.07 11.38
CA GLY A 126 -4.36 -11.72 10.61
C GLY A 126 -4.05 -11.04 9.28
N LEU A 127 -4.37 -9.74 9.17
CA LEU A 127 -4.19 -8.92 7.96
C LEU A 127 -2.92 -8.07 8.01
N GLN A 128 -1.94 -8.45 8.82
CA GLN A 128 -0.58 -7.92 8.72
C GLN A 128 -0.08 -8.05 7.27
N ARG A 129 0.83 -7.16 6.86
CA ARG A 129 1.39 -7.09 5.50
C ARG A 129 0.37 -6.74 4.43
N SER A 130 -0.79 -6.19 4.78
CA SER A 130 -1.72 -5.64 3.78
C SER A 130 -1.12 -4.42 3.08
N ILE A 131 -1.49 -4.24 1.80
CA ILE A 131 -1.31 -2.97 1.08
C ILE A 131 -2.57 -2.15 1.29
N ILE A 132 -2.44 -0.93 1.82
CA ILE A 132 -3.55 -0.10 2.25
C ILE A 132 -3.63 1.12 1.33
N ARG A 133 -4.66 1.16 0.49
CA ARG A 133 -5.00 2.28 -0.40
C ARG A 133 -5.79 3.34 0.36
N VAL A 134 -5.09 4.18 1.11
CA VAL A 134 -5.72 5.24 1.90
C VAL A 134 -6.20 6.36 0.97
N GLY A 135 -7.48 6.71 1.05
CA GLY A 135 -8.07 7.78 0.25
C GLY A 135 -7.92 7.55 -1.25
N TRP A 136 -8.23 6.35 -1.74
CA TRP A 136 -8.08 5.99 -3.15
C TRP A 136 -8.77 6.98 -4.09
N GLU A 137 -8.19 7.20 -5.28
CA GLU A 137 -8.73 8.11 -6.30
C GLU A 137 -8.98 9.53 -5.77
N PHE A 138 -8.12 10.02 -4.87
CA PHE A 138 -8.30 11.32 -4.21
C PHE A 138 -8.35 12.50 -5.19
N SER A 139 -7.83 12.37 -6.40
CA SER A 139 -7.91 13.41 -7.43
C SER A 139 -9.24 13.46 -8.18
N GLY A 140 -10.16 12.53 -7.92
CA GLY A 140 -11.50 12.50 -8.49
C GLY A 140 -12.54 13.16 -7.58
N SER A 141 -13.45 13.95 -8.14
CA SER A 141 -14.44 14.72 -7.37
C SER A 141 -15.60 13.88 -6.78
N TRP A 142 -15.58 12.56 -6.96
CA TRP A 142 -16.64 11.65 -6.53
C TRP A 142 -16.41 11.01 -5.16
N MET A 143 -15.24 11.23 -4.55
CA MET A 143 -14.93 10.74 -3.21
C MET A 143 -15.05 11.84 -2.15
N PRO A 144 -15.44 11.52 -0.91
CA PRO A 144 -15.47 12.49 0.20
C PRO A 144 -14.11 13.15 0.47
N TRP A 145 -13.01 12.46 0.16
CA TRP A 145 -11.63 12.91 0.32
C TRP A 145 -11.02 13.50 -0.96
N TYR A 146 -11.85 14.08 -1.84
CA TYR A 146 -11.37 14.79 -3.02
C TYR A 146 -10.35 15.88 -2.65
N SER A 147 -9.16 15.83 -3.26
CA SER A 147 -8.02 16.69 -2.95
C SER A 147 -7.97 17.98 -3.76
N GLY A 148 -8.87 18.17 -4.74
CA GLY A 148 -8.91 19.40 -5.53
C GLY A 148 -9.43 20.61 -4.75
N ASN A 149 -9.58 21.73 -5.45
CA ASN A 149 -10.04 23.01 -4.87
C ASN A 149 -9.17 23.51 -3.70
N GLY A 150 -7.85 23.35 -3.79
CA GLY A 150 -6.92 23.84 -2.77
C GLY A 150 -6.73 22.90 -1.57
N GLN A 151 -7.28 21.67 -1.61
CA GLN A 151 -7.18 20.72 -0.51
C GLN A 151 -5.95 19.80 -0.58
N GLN A 152 -5.06 19.99 -1.56
CA GLN A 152 -3.94 19.11 -1.84
C GLN A 152 -3.01 18.95 -0.61
N ALA A 153 -2.65 20.07 0.03
CA ALA A 153 -1.81 20.05 1.23
C ALA A 153 -2.50 19.37 2.42
N ASN A 154 -3.82 19.54 2.56
CA ASN A 154 -4.60 18.85 3.60
C ASN A 154 -4.66 17.35 3.34
N PHE A 155 -4.77 16.93 2.08
CA PHE A 155 -4.69 15.51 1.72
C PHE A 155 -3.34 14.90 2.10
N ALA A 156 -2.24 15.52 1.67
CA ALA A 156 -0.89 15.04 2.02
C ALA A 156 -0.70 14.96 3.55
N ALA A 157 -1.14 15.98 4.29
CA ALA A 157 -1.06 15.99 5.75
C ALA A 157 -1.94 14.91 6.41
N CYS A 158 -3.19 14.76 5.97
CA CYS A 158 -4.09 13.71 6.44
C CYS A 158 -3.52 12.31 6.18
N PHE A 159 -2.98 12.06 4.99
CA PHE A 159 -2.32 10.79 4.65
C PHE A 159 -1.17 10.49 5.62
N ARG A 160 -0.29 11.48 5.88
CA ARG A 160 0.79 11.34 6.87
C ARG A 160 0.28 11.02 8.27
N ARG A 161 -0.80 11.67 8.72
CA ARG A 161 -1.42 11.40 10.02
C ARG A 161 -1.90 9.95 10.13
N ILE A 162 -2.65 9.48 9.12
CA ILE A 162 -3.19 8.12 9.07
C ILE A 162 -2.07 7.09 9.10
N VAL A 163 -1.08 7.21 8.21
CA VAL A 163 0.05 6.28 8.13
C VAL A 163 0.83 6.25 9.45
N THR A 164 1.11 7.41 10.04
CA THR A 164 1.82 7.50 11.32
C THR A 164 1.03 6.82 12.44
N ALA A 165 -0.28 7.07 12.53
CA ALA A 165 -1.14 6.47 13.53
C ALA A 165 -1.17 4.95 13.40
N MET A 166 -1.36 4.42 12.20
CA MET A 166 -1.41 2.97 11.96
C MET A 166 -0.07 2.29 12.27
N ARG A 167 1.06 2.85 11.81
CA ARG A 167 2.39 2.31 12.12
C ARG A 167 2.72 2.39 13.61
N THR A 168 2.32 3.46 14.29
CA THR A 168 2.56 3.60 15.74
C THR A 168 1.77 2.56 16.53
N ALA A 169 0.52 2.28 16.15
CA ALA A 169 -0.29 1.26 16.82
C ALA A 169 0.24 -0.17 16.56
N GLN A 170 0.75 -0.43 15.35
CA GLN A 170 1.19 -1.75 14.92
C GLN A 170 2.55 -1.69 14.20
N PRO A 171 3.65 -1.44 14.94
CA PRO A 171 4.98 -1.21 14.35
C PRO A 171 5.54 -2.42 13.58
N ASN A 172 5.13 -3.63 13.98
CA ASN A 172 5.60 -4.89 13.36
C ASN A 172 4.60 -5.49 12.37
N ALA A 173 3.48 -4.82 12.08
CA ALA A 173 2.47 -5.37 11.16
C ALA A 173 2.93 -5.34 9.69
N GLY A 174 3.96 -4.57 9.34
CA GLY A 174 4.46 -4.50 7.96
C GLY A 174 3.42 -3.96 6.97
N PHE A 175 2.53 -3.07 7.41
CA PHE A 175 1.58 -2.40 6.52
C PHE A 175 2.32 -1.55 5.48
N GLU A 176 1.90 -1.71 4.24
CA GLU A 176 2.35 -0.92 3.08
C GLU A 176 1.22 0.04 2.69
N PHE A 177 1.54 1.27 2.29
CA PHE A 177 0.53 2.30 2.03
C PHE A 177 0.59 2.80 0.59
N ASP A 178 -0.47 2.58 -0.17
CA ASP A 178 -0.57 2.94 -1.58
C ASP A 178 -1.19 4.34 -1.73
N TRP A 179 -0.39 5.28 -2.25
CA TRP A 179 -0.83 6.61 -2.62
C TRP A 179 -1.36 6.57 -4.06
N ASN A 180 -2.69 6.61 -4.20
CA ASN A 180 -3.37 6.24 -5.44
C ASN A 180 -4.18 7.41 -6.06
N PRO A 181 -3.55 8.25 -6.90
CA PRO A 181 -4.29 9.21 -7.73
C PRO A 181 -5.02 8.53 -8.89
N ASN A 182 -5.93 9.27 -9.53
CA ASN A 182 -6.50 8.94 -10.84
C ASN A 182 -5.45 9.13 -11.93
N TYR A 183 -5.58 8.38 -13.02
CA TYR A 183 -4.62 8.34 -14.12
C TYR A 183 -4.38 9.70 -14.81
N ASP A 184 -5.28 10.66 -14.62
CA ASP A 184 -5.31 11.99 -15.24
C ASP A 184 -4.96 13.14 -14.29
N ILE A 185 -4.49 12.87 -13.07
CA ILE A 185 -4.02 13.92 -12.15
C ILE A 185 -2.95 14.81 -12.81
N SER A 186 -3.04 16.12 -12.58
CA SER A 186 -2.04 17.08 -13.08
C SER A 186 -0.70 16.91 -12.35
N ALA A 187 0.42 17.24 -12.99
CA ALA A 187 1.75 17.17 -12.35
C ALA A 187 1.85 18.09 -11.11
N ALA A 188 1.19 19.25 -11.14
CA ALA A 188 1.16 20.17 -10.00
C ALA A 188 0.40 19.56 -8.81
N ASP A 189 -0.76 18.94 -9.07
CA ASP A 189 -1.54 18.27 -8.03
C ASP A 189 -0.85 17.00 -7.52
N LEU A 190 -0.17 16.27 -8.41
CA LEU A 190 0.67 15.12 -8.08
C LEU A 190 1.70 15.52 -7.03
N THR A 191 2.49 16.57 -7.29
CA THR A 191 3.47 17.10 -6.32
C THR A 191 2.81 17.60 -5.04
N ALA A 192 1.71 18.35 -5.15
CA ALA A 192 1.07 18.99 -3.99
C ALA A 192 0.34 18.00 -3.06
N THR A 193 -0.04 16.82 -3.56
CA THR A 193 -0.70 15.76 -2.79
C THR A 193 0.26 14.66 -2.32
N TYR A 194 1.52 14.69 -2.77
CA TYR A 194 2.51 13.68 -2.41
C TYR A 194 2.87 13.78 -0.92
N PRO A 195 2.68 12.71 -0.12
CA PRO A 195 2.91 12.78 1.32
C PRO A 195 4.38 12.65 1.71
N GLY A 196 5.26 12.28 0.77
CA GLY A 196 6.68 12.00 0.97
C GLY A 196 6.99 10.50 0.99
N ASP A 197 8.20 10.12 0.57
CA ASP A 197 8.66 8.73 0.43
C ASP A 197 8.52 7.91 1.71
N ALA A 198 8.72 8.54 2.87
CA ALA A 198 8.58 7.88 4.15
C ALA A 198 7.17 7.30 4.36
N TYR A 199 6.15 7.79 3.67
CA TYR A 199 4.76 7.43 3.87
C TYR A 199 4.18 6.53 2.78
N VAL A 200 4.81 6.47 1.61
CA VAL A 200 4.31 5.71 0.45
C VAL A 200 5.08 4.41 0.34
N TYR A 201 4.36 3.30 0.21
CA TYR A 201 4.96 2.06 -0.22
C TYR A 201 5.32 2.17 -1.70
N THR A 202 6.60 2.01 -1.98
CA THR A 202 7.11 1.76 -3.32
C THR A 202 7.64 0.34 -3.33
N SER A 203 7.27 -0.45 -4.34
CA SER A 203 7.80 -1.81 -4.54
C SER A 203 9.28 -1.84 -4.97
N ASN A 204 9.91 -0.66 -5.06
CA ASN A 204 11.27 -0.33 -5.49
C ASN A 204 11.73 -0.98 -6.82
N TRP A 205 11.72 -0.18 -7.89
CA TRP A 205 12.40 -0.46 -9.17
C TRP A 205 13.66 0.43 -9.37
N SER A 206 14.28 0.85 -8.26
CA SER A 206 15.29 1.91 -8.08
C SER A 206 14.77 3.35 -8.30
N GLN A 207 14.19 3.91 -7.24
CA GLN A 207 14.00 5.35 -6.94
C GLN A 207 13.53 6.31 -8.04
N THR A 208 12.60 5.88 -8.90
CA THR A 208 11.75 6.81 -9.66
C THR A 208 10.31 6.29 -9.60
N LEU A 209 9.38 7.11 -9.11
CA LEU A 209 7.95 6.87 -9.32
C LEU A 209 7.68 7.13 -10.80
N LEU A 210 7.64 6.06 -11.60
CA LEU A 210 7.25 6.14 -13.01
C LEU A 210 5.73 6.35 -13.07
N TYR A 211 5.31 7.62 -13.01
CA TYR A 211 3.94 8.03 -13.24
C TYR A 211 3.78 8.48 -14.71
N ARG A 212 3.28 7.56 -15.55
CA ARG A 212 3.11 7.63 -17.02
C ARG A 212 4.40 7.75 -17.87
N ASN A 213 4.48 6.88 -18.88
CA ASN A 213 4.99 7.08 -20.23
C ASN A 213 6.35 7.72 -20.54
N ASP A 214 7.22 8.00 -19.56
CA ASP A 214 8.57 8.62 -19.66
C ASP A 214 8.75 9.82 -18.71
N THR A 215 7.70 10.25 -18.00
CA THR A 215 7.80 11.37 -17.06
C THR A 215 8.31 10.86 -15.71
N THR A 216 9.56 11.17 -15.41
CA THR A 216 10.18 10.87 -14.11
C THR A 216 9.68 11.84 -13.07
N PHE A 217 8.95 11.37 -12.05
CA PHE A 217 8.73 12.12 -10.82
C PHE A 217 9.84 11.79 -9.84
N THR A 218 10.72 12.75 -9.59
CA THR A 218 11.71 12.67 -8.52
C THR A 218 11.08 13.31 -7.29
N ALA A 219 10.75 12.47 -6.31
CA ALA A 219 10.35 12.93 -4.99
C ALA A 219 11.60 13.38 -4.22
N ASP A 220 11.58 14.60 -3.68
CA ASP A 220 12.54 15.03 -2.65
C ASP A 220 12.06 14.60 -1.25
#